data_AF-A0A2D6MTJ4-F1
#
_entry.id   AF-A0A2D6MTJ4-F1
#
_cell.length_a   1.000
_cell.length_b   1.000
_cell.length_c   1.000
_cell.angle_alpha   90.00
_cell.angle_beta   90.00
_cell.angle_gamma   90.00
#
_symmetry.space_group_name_H-M   'P 1'
#
loop_
_entity.id
_entity.type
_entity.pdbx_description
1 polymer ?
#
loop_
_entity_poly.entity_id
_entity_poly.type
_entity_poly.pdbx_seq_one_letter_code
_entity_poly.pdbx_strand_id
1 'polypeptide(L)'
;MTSAPIASISAATSASCGGLRAPMATFAPSRAQARAIARPMPGPMPVTMATLSFSSISSPCPESPDLLDFPLVRGSPYSLEYVYQIFETGVLIDIRGRPMTFKVIQWATGKVGQRAARAIIDHPDLELVGVHAFSPDKVGNDAGELCGADETGVLATRDIEELLALGADCVSYNPLLPDPDELERILEAGINVVSTAGFITGRNVTGNLYERIDRAARKGGASVFGGGINPGFMNQFAVMLTSVCDRVHSISVTESADVSSYDSPGIWKMLGWGQPVGAEGQNLHVESVSEFFRDGLDSMAEALGLELDEKRTVVEYSVARNDIELPFMTFPKGTVAGQRSTWHGIAGGRPVISLRIVWQMGGDLDPGWPLDQGYRIEIEGEPAISTRFELKQPKQAGLSREPHTMGLAWVATAMPTINAIPAVCRAAPGVCSYLDLPPICASNLVRLA
;
A
#
# COMPACT_ATOMS: atom_id res chain seq x y z
N MET A 1 -4.18 66.24 0.14
CA MET A 1 -3.61 65.74 -1.12
C MET A 1 -4.67 64.92 -1.83
N THR A 2 -5.10 65.44 -2.98
CA THR A 2 -5.76 64.82 -4.15
C THR A 2 -6.67 63.59 -4.02
N SER A 3 -7.83 63.76 -4.63
CA SER A 3 -9.06 62.98 -4.71
C SER A 3 -9.09 61.83 -5.73
N ALA A 4 -9.86 60.76 -5.40
CA ALA A 4 -10.83 59.99 -6.22
C ALA A 4 -10.35 59.24 -7.50
N PRO A 5 -11.06 58.21 -8.04
CA PRO A 5 -12.51 57.95 -7.86
C PRO A 5 -13.00 56.50 -7.66
N ILE A 6 -14.24 56.46 -7.18
CA ILE A 6 -15.20 55.36 -7.15
C ILE A 6 -15.84 55.25 -8.54
N ALA A 7 -15.96 54.03 -9.08
CA ALA A 7 -16.69 53.77 -10.31
C ALA A 7 -18.16 53.39 -10.01
N SER A 8 -19.09 54.08 -10.66
CA SER A 8 -20.53 53.81 -10.70
C SER A 8 -20.98 53.61 -12.16
N ILE A 9 -21.68 52.52 -12.45
CA ILE A 9 -22.45 52.24 -13.68
C ILE A 9 -23.46 51.13 -13.31
N SER A 10 -24.71 51.03 -13.73
CA SER A 10 -25.76 51.92 -14.23
C SER A 10 -27.01 51.02 -14.23
N ALA A 11 -28.14 51.52 -13.72
CA ALA A 11 -29.42 50.83 -13.82
C ALA A 11 -30.01 51.06 -15.21
N ALA A 12 -30.32 49.97 -15.92
CA ALA A 12 -31.15 49.99 -17.12
C ALA A 12 -32.40 49.14 -16.92
N THR A 13 -33.51 49.80 -17.21
CA THR A 13 -34.93 49.45 -17.24
C THR A 13 -35.36 48.09 -17.78
N SER A 14 -36.46 47.62 -17.19
CA SER A 14 -37.36 46.54 -17.59
C SER A 14 -37.94 46.64 -19.00
N ALA A 15 -38.05 45.50 -19.70
CA ALA A 15 -39.13 45.22 -20.66
C ALA A 15 -39.43 43.71 -20.79
N SER A 16 -40.73 43.45 -20.82
CA SER A 16 -41.59 42.25 -20.95
C SER A 16 -41.15 40.94 -21.63
N CYS A 17 -41.55 39.84 -20.97
CA CYS A 17 -42.26 38.63 -21.43
C CYS A 17 -42.00 38.04 -22.83
N GLY A 18 -41.50 36.80 -22.85
CA GLY A 18 -41.71 35.81 -23.91
C GLY A 18 -41.37 34.42 -23.37
N GLY A 19 -42.39 33.59 -23.12
CA GLY A 19 -42.31 32.39 -22.29
C GLY A 19 -41.60 31.20 -22.92
N LEU A 20 -40.98 30.38 -22.08
CA LEU A 20 -40.63 28.98 -22.34
C LEU A 20 -40.82 28.18 -21.05
N ARG A 21 -41.43 27.00 -21.22
CA ARG A 21 -42.10 26.17 -20.20
C ARG A 21 -41.13 25.61 -19.16
N ALA A 22 -41.54 25.66 -17.88
CA ALA A 22 -40.94 24.88 -16.80
C ALA A 22 -41.40 23.41 -16.87
N PRO A 23 -40.52 22.42 -16.65
CA PRO A 23 -40.92 21.02 -16.50
C PRO A 23 -41.60 20.81 -15.13
N MET A 24 -42.82 20.25 -15.15
CA MET A 24 -43.55 19.82 -13.96
C MET A 24 -42.84 18.65 -13.28
N ALA A 25 -42.51 18.81 -12.00
CA ALA A 25 -42.23 17.70 -11.10
C ALA A 25 -43.55 17.00 -10.74
N THR A 26 -43.68 15.72 -11.11
CA THR A 26 -44.78 14.87 -10.65
C THR A 26 -44.51 14.39 -9.23
N PHE A 27 -45.30 14.89 -8.26
CA PHE A 27 -45.38 14.33 -6.91
C PHE A 27 -46.17 13.01 -6.93
N ALA A 28 -45.61 11.96 -6.34
CA ALA A 28 -46.29 10.69 -6.12
C ALA A 28 -47.31 10.81 -4.95
N PRO A 29 -48.56 10.32 -5.08
CA PRO A 29 -49.52 10.35 -3.99
C PRO A 29 -49.20 9.29 -2.94
N SER A 30 -49.31 9.69 -1.67
CA SER A 30 -49.18 8.86 -0.48
C SER A 30 -50.48 8.09 -0.20
N ARG A 31 -50.33 6.81 0.13
CA ARG A 31 -51.34 5.87 0.69
C ARG A 31 -52.52 5.48 -0.22
N ALA A 32 -52.46 4.24 -0.72
CA ALA A 32 -53.64 3.42 -1.02
C ALA A 32 -53.52 2.09 -0.26
N GLN A 33 -54.50 1.80 0.61
CA GLN A 33 -54.71 0.48 1.19
C GLN A 33 -55.43 -0.40 0.15
N ALA A 34 -54.87 -1.56 -0.18
CA ALA A 34 -55.58 -2.59 -0.93
C ALA A 34 -55.19 -3.99 -0.40
N ARG A 35 -56.19 -4.75 0.05
CA ARG A 35 -56.07 -6.18 0.38
C ARG A 35 -55.88 -6.96 -0.93
N ALA A 36 -54.76 -7.67 -1.06
CA ALA A 36 -54.49 -8.55 -2.20
C ALA A 36 -55.07 -9.94 -1.96
N ILE A 37 -55.98 -10.38 -2.84
CA ILE A 37 -56.39 -11.78 -3.01
C ILE A 37 -55.46 -12.36 -4.08
N ALA A 38 -54.79 -13.47 -3.80
CA ALA A 38 -53.89 -14.14 -4.74
C ALA A 38 -54.67 -14.76 -5.91
N ARG A 39 -54.23 -14.49 -7.15
CA ARG A 39 -54.59 -15.25 -8.36
C ARG A 39 -53.30 -15.67 -9.09
N PRO A 40 -53.29 -16.84 -9.77
CA PRO A 40 -52.07 -17.49 -10.23
C PRO A 40 -51.44 -16.81 -11.47
N MET A 41 -50.10 -16.86 -11.54
CA MET A 41 -49.29 -16.23 -12.58
C MET A 41 -49.51 -16.82 -13.98
N PRO A 42 -49.57 -16.01 -15.05
CA PRO A 42 -49.39 -16.47 -16.41
C PRO A 42 -47.92 -16.31 -16.88
N GLY A 43 -47.27 -17.44 -17.17
CA GLY A 43 -46.15 -17.57 -18.11
C GLY A 43 -44.74 -17.16 -17.63
N PRO A 44 -43.67 -17.90 -18.02
CA PRO A 44 -42.30 -17.54 -17.67
C PRO A 44 -41.80 -16.31 -18.45
N MET A 45 -41.02 -15.47 -17.76
CA MET A 45 -40.33 -14.30 -18.32
C MET A 45 -39.27 -14.72 -19.36
N PRO A 46 -38.95 -13.87 -20.38
CA PRO A 46 -37.89 -14.16 -21.32
C PRO A 46 -36.53 -14.14 -20.61
N VAL A 47 -35.85 -15.29 -20.61
CA VAL A 47 -34.45 -15.43 -20.21
C VAL A 47 -33.58 -15.15 -21.43
N THR A 48 -32.78 -14.09 -21.40
CA THR A 48 -31.72 -13.90 -22.39
C THR A 48 -30.54 -14.80 -22.00
N MET A 49 -30.51 -16.03 -22.50
CA MET A 49 -29.32 -16.89 -22.45
C MET A 49 -28.47 -16.65 -23.69
N ALA A 50 -27.21 -16.26 -23.51
CA ALA A 50 -26.20 -16.39 -24.55
C ALA A 50 -25.75 -17.87 -24.63
N THR A 51 -26.38 -18.65 -25.48
CA THR A 51 -25.91 -20.01 -25.83
C THR A 51 -24.83 -19.91 -26.90
N LEU A 52 -23.57 -20.18 -26.52
CA LEU A 52 -22.54 -20.58 -27.48
C LEU A 52 -22.79 -22.04 -27.87
N SER A 53 -23.05 -22.29 -29.15
CA SER A 53 -23.19 -23.64 -29.68
C SER A 53 -21.83 -24.32 -29.76
N PHE A 54 -21.59 -25.31 -28.90
CA PHE A 54 -20.55 -26.31 -29.14
C PHE A 54 -21.11 -27.36 -30.11
N SER A 55 -20.78 -27.23 -31.39
CA SER A 55 -20.92 -28.34 -32.33
C SER A 55 -19.72 -29.27 -32.14
N SER A 56 -20.03 -30.53 -31.83
CA SER A 56 -19.11 -31.64 -31.71
C SER A 56 -18.21 -31.79 -32.94
N ILE A 57 -16.90 -31.61 -32.77
CA ILE A 57 -15.89 -32.23 -33.64
C ILE A 57 -15.29 -33.37 -32.82
N SER A 58 -15.76 -34.58 -33.11
CA SER A 58 -15.07 -35.81 -32.76
C SER A 58 -13.92 -36.00 -33.74
N SER A 59 -12.68 -35.95 -33.28
CA SER A 59 -11.53 -36.52 -33.97
C SER A 59 -10.59 -37.20 -32.96
N PRO A 60 -9.99 -38.34 -33.33
CA PRO A 60 -9.39 -39.26 -32.38
C PRO A 60 -8.04 -38.76 -31.84
N CYS A 61 -7.76 -39.15 -30.60
CA CYS A 61 -6.48 -38.97 -29.93
C CYS A 61 -5.37 -39.69 -30.71
N PRO A 62 -4.27 -39.03 -31.13
CA PRO A 62 -3.07 -39.71 -31.56
C PRO A 62 -2.14 -39.90 -30.36
N GLU A 63 -1.78 -41.15 -30.09
CA GLU A 63 -0.63 -41.50 -29.27
C GLU A 63 0.68 -41.09 -30.00
N SER A 64 1.65 -40.57 -29.23
CA SER A 64 3.08 -40.29 -29.57
C SER A 64 3.46 -38.89 -30.10
N PRO A 65 4.70 -38.42 -29.82
CA PRO A 65 5.06 -37.01 -29.83
C PRO A 65 5.90 -36.64 -31.06
N ASP A 66 5.30 -35.93 -32.01
CA ASP A 66 6.05 -35.22 -33.05
C ASP A 66 5.86 -33.70 -32.88
N LEU A 67 6.99 -33.03 -32.64
CA LEU A 67 7.13 -31.58 -32.59
C LEU A 67 6.61 -30.97 -33.89
N LEU A 68 5.48 -30.26 -33.83
CA LEU A 68 4.99 -29.45 -34.94
C LEU A 68 5.74 -28.11 -34.96
N ASP A 69 6.58 -27.95 -35.98
CA ASP A 69 7.19 -26.68 -36.40
C ASP A 69 6.09 -25.66 -36.77
N PHE A 70 5.99 -24.58 -36.01
CA PHE A 70 5.22 -23.39 -36.39
C PHE A 70 6.13 -22.35 -37.06
N PRO A 71 5.72 -21.74 -38.18
CA PRO A 71 6.57 -20.80 -38.92
C PRO A 71 6.76 -19.49 -38.15
N LEU A 72 8.02 -19.15 -37.88
CA LEU A 72 8.49 -17.90 -37.27
C LEU A 72 8.00 -16.66 -38.04
N VAL A 73 7.13 -15.87 -37.42
CA VAL A 73 6.87 -14.48 -37.85
C VAL A 73 8.04 -13.62 -37.36
N ARG A 74 8.97 -13.29 -38.25
CA ARG A 74 10.04 -12.31 -37.97
C ARG A 74 9.43 -10.90 -37.92
N GLY A 75 9.54 -10.23 -36.77
CA GLY A 75 9.21 -8.80 -36.64
C GLY A 75 8.68 -8.32 -35.29
N SER A 76 8.69 -9.14 -34.23
CA SER A 76 8.23 -8.73 -32.89
C SER A 76 9.43 -8.40 -31.98
N PRO A 77 9.40 -7.31 -31.18
CA PRO A 77 10.48 -6.97 -30.24
C PRO A 77 10.56 -7.91 -29.02
N TYR A 78 9.68 -8.92 -28.92
CA TYR A 78 9.76 -9.95 -27.90
C TYR A 78 10.67 -11.08 -28.37
N SER A 79 11.93 -11.07 -27.95
CA SER A 79 12.84 -12.21 -28.10
C SER A 79 12.28 -13.42 -27.36
N LEU A 80 12.18 -14.55 -28.06
CA LEU A 80 11.65 -15.85 -27.61
C LEU A 80 12.56 -16.58 -26.59
N GLU A 81 12.86 -15.95 -25.46
CA GLU A 81 13.48 -16.61 -24.29
C GLU A 81 12.54 -16.73 -23.08
N TYR A 82 11.23 -16.49 -23.24
CA TYR A 82 10.30 -16.41 -22.12
C TYR A 82 9.61 -17.74 -21.78
N VAL A 83 10.05 -18.30 -20.64
CA VAL A 83 9.27 -18.84 -19.50
C VAL A 83 7.80 -19.17 -19.79
N TYR A 84 7.43 -20.45 -19.73
CA TYR A 84 6.04 -20.90 -19.80
C TYR A 84 5.36 -20.80 -18.43
N GLN A 85 4.29 -20.01 -18.36
CA GLN A 85 3.33 -20.00 -17.26
C GLN A 85 2.26 -21.06 -17.56
N ILE A 86 2.26 -22.21 -16.87
CA ILE A 86 1.20 -23.22 -17.04
C ILE A 86 0.07 -22.93 -16.04
N PHE A 87 -1.12 -22.65 -16.58
CA PHE A 87 -2.32 -22.17 -15.88
C PHE A 87 -3.06 -23.18 -14.98
N GLU A 88 -2.47 -24.32 -14.62
CA GLU A 88 -3.19 -25.34 -13.82
C GLU A 88 -2.79 -25.43 -12.34
N THR A 89 -1.62 -24.92 -11.93
CA THR A 89 -1.13 -25.17 -10.55
C THR A 89 -0.67 -23.93 -9.77
N GLY A 90 -0.59 -22.75 -10.39
CA GLY A 90 -0.11 -21.53 -9.71
C GLY A 90 1.39 -21.52 -9.37
N VAL A 91 2.09 -22.65 -9.53
CA VAL A 91 3.53 -22.79 -9.29
C VAL A 91 4.31 -22.30 -10.51
N LEU A 92 5.26 -21.37 -10.29
CA LEU A 92 6.20 -20.96 -11.33
C LEU A 92 7.10 -22.15 -11.65
N ILE A 93 7.16 -22.60 -12.90
CA ILE A 93 8.04 -23.69 -13.32
C ILE A 93 9.04 -23.23 -14.38
N ASP A 94 10.30 -23.65 -14.26
CA ASP A 94 11.31 -23.40 -15.29
C ASP A 94 11.04 -24.26 -16.55
N ILE A 95 11.84 -24.07 -17.60
CA ILE A 95 11.76 -24.83 -18.86
C ILE A 95 11.97 -26.36 -18.68
N ARG A 96 12.37 -26.81 -17.49
CA ARG A 96 12.59 -28.21 -17.11
C ARG A 96 11.51 -28.72 -16.15
N GLY A 97 10.47 -27.94 -15.89
CA GLY A 97 9.35 -28.29 -15.03
C GLY A 97 9.64 -28.20 -13.52
N ARG A 98 10.69 -27.48 -13.10
CA ARG A 98 11.02 -27.30 -11.68
C ARG A 98 10.37 -26.05 -11.10
N PRO A 99 9.81 -26.10 -9.88
CA PRO A 99 9.36 -24.90 -9.17
C PRO A 99 10.49 -23.85 -9.12
N MET A 100 10.25 -22.63 -9.58
CA MET A 100 11.21 -21.53 -9.46
C MET A 100 11.03 -20.86 -8.10
N THR A 101 12.04 -20.96 -7.25
CA THR A 101 12.17 -20.19 -6.03
C THR A 101 13.02 -18.95 -6.28
N PHE A 102 12.58 -17.79 -5.78
CA PHE A 102 13.40 -16.59 -5.76
C PHE A 102 14.25 -16.58 -4.50
N LYS A 103 15.56 -16.41 -4.67
CA LYS A 103 16.52 -16.26 -3.56
C LYS A 103 16.43 -14.86 -3.00
N VAL A 104 16.13 -14.75 -1.72
CA VAL A 104 15.89 -13.48 -1.04
C VAL A 104 16.87 -13.29 0.11
N ILE A 105 17.46 -12.10 0.19
CA ILE A 105 18.20 -11.64 1.36
C ILE A 105 17.27 -10.78 2.21
N GLN A 106 17.16 -11.07 3.50
CA GLN A 106 16.47 -10.18 4.43
C GLN A 106 17.46 -9.12 4.94
N TRP A 107 17.14 -7.83 4.73
CA TRP A 107 17.91 -6.72 5.28
C TRP A 107 17.22 -6.15 6.53
N ALA A 108 17.91 -6.21 7.66
CA ALA A 108 17.41 -5.85 8.99
C ALA A 108 16.31 -6.77 9.55
N THR A 109 16.40 -7.05 10.85
CA THR A 109 15.46 -7.91 11.60
C THR A 109 14.77 -7.12 12.71
N GLY A 110 14.23 -5.94 12.38
CA GLY A 110 13.34 -5.17 13.26
C GLY A 110 11.95 -5.79 13.36
N LYS A 111 10.99 -5.11 14.02
CA LYS A 111 9.61 -5.61 14.19
C LYS A 111 8.97 -6.07 12.88
N VAL A 112 9.05 -5.25 11.83
CA VAL A 112 8.57 -5.58 10.47
C VAL A 112 9.49 -6.60 9.78
N GLY A 113 10.82 -6.38 9.82
CA GLY A 113 11.81 -7.26 9.18
C GLY A 113 11.77 -8.71 9.67
N GLN A 114 11.46 -8.95 10.95
CA GLN A 114 11.22 -10.31 11.47
C GLN A 114 10.00 -10.97 10.80
N ARG A 115 8.92 -10.23 10.55
CA ARG A 115 7.72 -10.76 9.90
C ARG A 115 7.98 -10.98 8.40
N ALA A 116 8.78 -10.12 7.77
CA ALA A 116 9.28 -10.29 6.41
C ALA A 116 10.14 -11.56 6.30
N ALA A 117 11.15 -11.74 7.15
CA ALA A 117 12.01 -12.94 7.19
C ALA A 117 11.19 -14.22 7.33
N ARG A 118 10.28 -14.25 8.31
CA ARG A 118 9.40 -15.40 8.55
C ARG A 118 8.48 -15.68 7.37
N ALA A 119 8.00 -14.64 6.69
CA ALA A 119 7.19 -14.81 5.49
C ALA A 119 8.00 -15.39 4.34
N ILE A 120 9.26 -14.96 4.15
CA ILE A 120 10.17 -15.52 3.14
C ILE A 120 10.42 -17.01 3.43
N ILE A 121 10.74 -17.38 4.68
CA ILE A 121 10.99 -18.78 5.10
C ILE A 121 9.77 -19.67 4.81
N ASP A 122 8.57 -19.15 5.05
CA ASP A 122 7.32 -19.90 4.89
C ASP A 122 6.76 -19.90 3.45
N HIS A 123 7.35 -19.13 2.52
CA HIS A 123 6.77 -18.90 1.19
C HIS A 123 7.19 -20.00 0.22
N PRO A 124 6.26 -20.64 -0.52
CA PRO A 124 6.61 -21.74 -1.42
C PRO A 124 7.49 -21.31 -2.61
N ASP A 125 7.35 -20.07 -3.05
CA ASP A 125 8.11 -19.51 -4.17
C ASP A 125 9.35 -18.69 -3.75
N LEU A 126 9.69 -18.60 -2.46
CA LEU A 126 10.86 -17.83 -1.99
C LEU A 126 11.81 -18.71 -1.16
N GLU A 127 13.09 -18.37 -1.19
CA GLU A 127 14.14 -19.03 -0.42
C GLU A 127 14.96 -17.97 0.31
N LEU A 128 15.05 -18.04 1.64
CA LEU A 128 15.93 -17.16 2.40
C LEU A 128 17.37 -17.63 2.24
N VAL A 129 18.24 -16.80 1.66
CA VAL A 129 19.66 -17.15 1.42
C VAL A 129 20.65 -16.34 2.26
N GLY A 130 20.22 -15.23 2.84
CA GLY A 130 21.08 -14.38 3.66
C GLY A 130 20.30 -13.43 4.55
N VAL A 131 20.92 -12.99 5.66
CA VAL A 131 20.35 -12.00 6.58
C VAL A 131 21.40 -10.96 6.94
N HIS A 132 21.09 -9.70 6.66
CA HIS A 132 21.89 -8.57 7.16
C HIS A 132 21.39 -8.14 8.54
N ALA A 133 22.31 -8.00 9.50
CA ALA A 133 22.00 -7.51 10.84
C ALA A 133 22.96 -6.40 11.28
N PHE A 134 22.43 -5.19 11.55
CA PHE A 134 23.24 -4.06 12.03
C PHE A 134 23.82 -4.28 13.44
N SER A 135 23.03 -4.86 14.34
CA SER A 135 23.38 -4.98 15.75
C SER A 135 24.40 -6.13 15.97
N PRO A 136 25.55 -5.90 16.63
CA PRO A 136 26.59 -6.92 16.79
C PRO A 136 26.12 -8.20 17.49
N ASP A 137 25.17 -8.07 18.42
CA ASP A 137 24.55 -9.16 19.19
C ASP A 137 23.69 -10.10 18.35
N LYS A 138 23.33 -9.69 17.12
CA LYS A 138 22.57 -10.51 16.18
C LYS A 138 23.46 -11.25 15.18
N VAL A 139 24.72 -10.85 15.04
CA VAL A 139 25.66 -11.45 14.08
C VAL A 139 26.01 -12.87 14.52
N GLY A 140 25.93 -13.83 13.59
CA GLY A 140 26.17 -15.24 13.84
C GLY A 140 24.96 -16.01 14.36
N ASN A 141 23.86 -15.34 14.70
CA ASN A 141 22.62 -16.02 15.08
C ASN A 141 21.85 -16.48 13.83
N ASP A 142 21.11 -17.58 13.97
CA ASP A 142 20.29 -18.12 12.89
C ASP A 142 19.08 -17.22 12.60
N ALA A 143 18.73 -17.09 11.33
CA ALA A 143 17.59 -16.29 10.89
C ALA A 143 16.25 -16.74 11.48
N GLY A 144 16.06 -18.04 11.64
CA GLY A 144 14.89 -18.65 12.27
C GLY A 144 14.74 -18.18 13.71
N GLU A 145 15.82 -18.27 14.51
CA GLU A 145 15.84 -17.77 15.88
C GLU A 145 15.49 -16.27 15.95
N LEU A 146 16.10 -15.46 15.07
CA LEU A 146 15.88 -14.01 15.03
C LEU A 146 14.43 -13.61 14.71
N CYS A 147 13.65 -14.47 14.05
CA CYS A 147 12.27 -14.20 13.64
C CYS A 147 11.21 -15.10 14.28
N GLY A 148 11.60 -16.00 15.19
CA GLY A 148 10.71 -16.94 15.84
C GLY A 148 10.16 -18.01 14.89
N ALA A 149 11.02 -18.54 14.03
CA ALA A 149 10.79 -19.71 13.17
C ALA A 149 11.80 -20.83 13.53
N ASP A 150 11.65 -21.98 12.89
CA ASP A 150 12.60 -23.09 13.04
C ASP A 150 13.97 -22.73 12.45
N GLU A 151 15.02 -23.42 12.91
CA GLU A 151 16.39 -23.16 12.47
C GLU A 151 16.53 -23.31 10.95
N THR A 152 17.15 -22.31 10.32
CA THR A 152 17.29 -22.22 8.86
C THR A 152 18.67 -22.61 8.35
N GLY A 153 19.69 -22.54 9.21
CA GLY A 153 21.10 -22.60 8.83
C GLY A 153 21.65 -21.30 8.22
N VAL A 154 20.82 -20.25 8.07
CA VAL A 154 21.20 -18.96 7.51
C VAL A 154 21.63 -18.03 8.65
N LEU A 155 22.93 -17.83 8.80
CA LEU A 155 23.47 -16.99 9.86
C LEU A 155 23.46 -15.51 9.46
N ALA A 156 23.06 -14.65 10.38
CA ALA A 156 23.07 -13.22 10.14
C ALA A 156 24.51 -12.66 10.11
N THR A 157 24.80 -11.80 9.14
CA THR A 157 26.12 -11.17 8.95
C THR A 157 26.01 -9.65 8.85
N ARG A 158 27.14 -8.97 8.99
CA ARG A 158 27.32 -7.54 8.67
C ARG A 158 28.12 -7.32 7.40
N ASP A 159 28.59 -8.40 6.79
CA ASP A 159 29.40 -8.33 5.58
C ASP A 159 28.47 -8.17 4.38
N ILE A 160 28.41 -6.94 3.87
CA ILE A 160 27.62 -6.61 2.68
C ILE A 160 28.16 -7.34 1.45
N GLU A 161 29.48 -7.48 1.31
CA GLU A 161 30.07 -8.12 0.14
C GLU A 161 29.79 -9.63 0.14
N GLU A 162 29.83 -10.27 1.31
CA GLU A 162 29.39 -11.66 1.49
C GLU A 162 27.94 -11.83 1.01
N LEU A 163 27.04 -10.94 1.43
CA LEU A 163 25.63 -10.98 1.07
C LEU A 163 25.40 -10.77 -0.44
N LEU A 164 26.06 -9.78 -1.04
CA LEU A 164 25.93 -9.50 -2.47
C LEU A 164 26.48 -10.65 -3.34
N ALA A 165 27.43 -11.43 -2.82
CA ALA A 165 28.00 -12.60 -3.52
C ALA A 165 27.10 -13.85 -3.51
N LEU A 166 25.98 -13.86 -2.77
CA LEU A 166 25.10 -15.03 -2.64
C LEU A 166 24.28 -15.35 -3.92
N GLY A 167 24.30 -14.46 -4.91
CA GLY A 167 23.51 -14.61 -6.14
C GLY A 167 22.01 -14.59 -5.85
N ALA A 168 21.58 -13.66 -4.98
CA ALA A 168 20.17 -13.45 -4.66
C ALA A 168 19.44 -12.73 -5.79
N ASP A 169 18.16 -13.04 -5.97
CA ASP A 169 17.29 -12.37 -6.94
C ASP A 169 16.75 -11.05 -6.37
N CYS A 170 16.55 -10.98 -5.06
CA CYS A 170 15.97 -9.82 -4.39
C CYS A 170 16.49 -9.61 -2.96
N VAL A 171 16.53 -8.35 -2.53
CA VAL A 171 16.66 -7.96 -1.12
C VAL A 171 15.31 -7.45 -0.61
N SER A 172 14.82 -8.03 0.49
CA SER A 172 13.77 -7.43 1.32
C SER A 172 14.39 -6.41 2.26
N TYR A 173 14.34 -5.14 1.89
CA TYR A 173 15.04 -4.04 2.56
C TYR A 173 14.16 -3.34 3.60
N ASN A 174 14.34 -3.66 4.89
CA ASN A 174 13.45 -3.19 5.98
C ASN A 174 14.14 -2.46 7.16
N PRO A 175 15.17 -1.59 6.98
CA PRO A 175 15.59 -0.66 8.02
C PRO A 175 14.53 0.43 8.28
N LEU A 176 14.77 1.28 9.29
CA LEU A 176 13.85 2.37 9.65
C LEU A 176 13.77 3.45 8.57
N LEU A 177 14.91 3.83 8.01
CA LEU A 177 15.05 4.83 6.95
C LEU A 177 15.89 4.22 5.81
N PRO A 178 15.68 4.68 4.57
CA PRO A 178 16.48 4.21 3.46
C PRO A 178 17.91 4.75 3.54
N ASP A 179 18.90 3.90 3.32
CA ASP A 179 20.27 4.31 3.06
C ASP A 179 20.53 4.28 1.55
N PRO A 180 20.67 5.44 0.88
CA PRO A 180 20.90 5.49 -0.55
C PRO A 180 22.20 4.79 -0.99
N ASP A 181 23.24 4.80 -0.16
CA ASP A 181 24.53 4.18 -0.50
C ASP A 181 24.40 2.65 -0.46
N GLU A 182 23.69 2.10 0.53
CA GLU A 182 23.37 0.66 0.57
C GLU A 182 22.51 0.25 -0.63
N LEU A 183 21.44 1.00 -0.90
CA LEU A 183 20.52 0.71 -2.01
C LEU A 183 21.23 0.78 -3.37
N GLU A 184 22.08 1.78 -3.59
CA GLU A 184 22.89 1.86 -4.81
C GLU A 184 23.79 0.63 -4.97
N ARG A 185 24.49 0.21 -3.90
CA ARG A 185 25.37 -0.98 -3.95
C ARG A 185 24.60 -2.27 -4.29
N ILE A 186 23.44 -2.46 -3.69
CA ILE A 186 22.57 -3.62 -3.95
C ILE A 186 22.08 -3.61 -5.40
N LEU A 187 21.55 -2.47 -5.84
CA LEU A 187 20.95 -2.35 -7.17
C LEU A 187 22.00 -2.42 -8.29
N GLU A 188 23.17 -1.80 -8.11
CA GLU A 188 24.28 -1.90 -9.08
C GLU A 188 24.86 -3.31 -9.18
N ALA A 189 24.73 -4.14 -8.15
CA ALA A 189 25.06 -5.57 -8.20
C ALA A 189 24.04 -6.40 -8.99
N GLY A 190 22.96 -5.79 -9.49
CA GLY A 190 21.91 -6.46 -10.27
C GLY A 190 20.86 -7.17 -9.42
N ILE A 191 20.80 -6.88 -8.12
CA ILE A 191 19.84 -7.49 -7.20
C ILE A 191 18.63 -6.57 -7.04
N ASN A 192 17.44 -7.13 -7.22
CA ASN A 192 16.19 -6.36 -7.09
C ASN A 192 15.93 -5.98 -5.63
N VAL A 193 15.13 -4.94 -5.38
CA VAL A 193 14.82 -4.51 -4.02
C VAL A 193 13.31 -4.34 -3.84
N VAL A 194 12.77 -4.93 -2.77
CA VAL A 194 11.47 -4.53 -2.22
C VAL A 194 11.70 -3.90 -0.86
N SER A 195 11.02 -2.80 -0.54
CA SER A 195 11.31 -2.06 0.69
C SER A 195 10.09 -1.51 1.41
N THR A 196 10.16 -1.52 2.73
CA THR A 196 9.24 -0.76 3.62
C THR A 196 9.94 0.44 4.27
N ALA A 197 11.15 0.80 3.83
CA ALA A 197 12.01 1.78 4.48
C ALA A 197 11.75 3.19 3.94
N GLY A 198 10.61 3.78 4.31
CA GLY A 198 10.38 5.22 4.16
C GLY A 198 10.45 5.75 2.72
N PHE A 199 9.96 5.02 1.71
CA PHE A 199 9.66 5.60 0.41
C PHE A 199 8.59 4.77 -0.32
N ILE A 200 7.82 5.41 -1.20
CA ILE A 200 6.96 4.73 -2.19
C ILE A 200 7.50 5.00 -3.58
N THR A 201 7.66 6.29 -3.92
CA THR A 201 8.27 6.70 -5.19
C THR A 201 9.74 7.12 -5.00
N GLY A 202 10.13 7.56 -3.81
CA GLY A 202 11.45 8.11 -3.49
C GLY A 202 11.62 9.58 -3.89
N ARG A 203 10.60 10.23 -4.48
CA ARG A 203 10.72 11.58 -5.06
C ARG A 203 10.72 12.68 -4.01
N ASN A 204 10.09 12.45 -2.86
CA ASN A 204 10.01 13.43 -1.77
C ASN A 204 11.04 13.18 -0.68
N VAL A 205 11.83 12.11 -0.78
CA VAL A 205 12.81 11.76 0.23
C VAL A 205 14.08 12.58 0.03
N THR A 206 14.60 13.15 1.12
CA THR A 206 15.82 13.97 1.09
C THR A 206 17.01 13.23 0.46
N GLY A 207 17.88 13.97 -0.23
CA GLY A 207 19.13 13.42 -0.80
C GLY A 207 18.99 12.83 -2.21
N ASN A 208 17.95 13.23 -2.95
CA ASN A 208 17.68 12.78 -4.34
C ASN A 208 17.58 11.25 -4.42
N LEU A 209 16.89 10.63 -3.46
CA LEU A 209 16.80 9.18 -3.35
C LEU A 209 16.33 8.55 -4.67
N TYR A 210 15.25 9.09 -5.27
CA TYR A 210 14.72 8.61 -6.55
C TYR A 210 15.77 8.53 -7.66
N GLU A 211 16.47 9.64 -7.96
CA GLU A 211 17.45 9.68 -9.04
C GLU A 211 18.61 8.72 -8.79
N ARG A 212 19.01 8.57 -7.53
CA ARG A 212 20.08 7.66 -7.12
C ARG A 212 19.70 6.20 -7.34
N ILE A 213 18.56 5.77 -6.81
CA ILE A 213 18.13 4.37 -6.91
C ILE A 213 17.66 4.02 -8.33
N ASP A 214 17.01 4.92 -9.07
CA ASP A 214 16.60 4.65 -10.47
C ASP A 214 17.84 4.46 -11.37
N ARG A 215 18.85 5.33 -11.22
CA ARG A 215 20.11 5.20 -11.95
C ARG A 215 20.82 3.89 -11.62
N ALA A 216 20.95 3.55 -10.34
CA ALA A 216 21.60 2.32 -9.89
C ALA A 216 20.86 1.07 -10.39
N ALA A 217 19.53 1.05 -10.24
CA ALA A 217 18.65 -0.01 -10.73
C ALA A 217 18.84 -0.23 -12.23
N ARG A 218 18.79 0.84 -13.04
CA ARG A 218 19.04 0.75 -14.49
C ARG A 218 20.44 0.26 -14.84
N LYS A 219 21.46 0.71 -14.10
CA LYS A 219 22.85 0.29 -14.33
C LYS A 219 23.08 -1.19 -14.05
N GLY A 220 22.50 -1.71 -12.96
CA GLY A 220 22.61 -3.13 -12.61
C GLY A 220 21.63 -4.03 -13.35
N GLY A 221 20.64 -3.47 -14.07
CA GLY A 221 19.56 -4.25 -14.67
C GLY A 221 18.55 -4.78 -13.64
N ALA A 222 18.45 -4.11 -12.49
CA ALA A 222 17.57 -4.46 -11.38
C ALA A 222 16.39 -3.49 -11.27
N SER A 223 15.39 -3.87 -10.49
CA SER A 223 14.23 -3.03 -10.17
C SER A 223 14.11 -2.79 -8.66
N VAL A 224 13.46 -1.68 -8.28
CA VAL A 224 13.21 -1.33 -6.88
C VAL A 224 11.75 -0.93 -6.66
N PHE A 225 11.12 -1.47 -5.63
CA PHE A 225 9.73 -1.20 -5.28
C PHE A 225 9.57 -0.83 -3.80
N GLY A 226 9.04 0.37 -3.54
CA GLY A 226 8.67 0.85 -2.21
C GLY A 226 7.22 0.53 -1.88
N GLY A 227 6.97 -0.04 -0.70
CA GLY A 227 5.64 -0.45 -0.27
C GLY A 227 5.47 -0.44 1.24
N GLY A 228 4.37 -1.04 1.69
CA GLY A 228 3.92 -0.97 3.08
C GLY A 228 2.41 -0.96 3.16
N ILE A 229 1.87 -0.89 4.37
CA ILE A 229 0.41 -0.79 4.56
C ILE A 229 -0.07 0.65 4.30
N ASN A 230 0.57 1.65 4.92
CA ASN A 230 0.24 3.06 4.79
C ASN A 230 1.47 3.92 5.16
N PRO A 231 2.10 4.64 4.21
CA PRO A 231 1.74 4.69 2.80
C PRO A 231 2.02 3.35 2.06
N GLY A 232 1.37 3.13 0.91
CA GLY A 232 1.47 1.91 0.10
C GLY A 232 0.12 1.27 -0.21
N PHE A 233 -0.09 0.04 0.28
CA PHE A 233 -1.24 -0.80 -0.06
C PHE A 233 -2.59 -0.11 0.14
N MET A 234 -2.82 0.54 1.28
CA MET A 234 -4.11 1.19 1.56
C MET A 234 -4.40 2.36 0.61
N ASN A 235 -3.36 3.06 0.15
CA ASN A 235 -3.52 4.16 -0.80
C ASN A 235 -3.89 3.64 -2.19
N GLN A 236 -3.25 2.56 -2.61
CA GLN A 236 -3.50 1.92 -3.90
C GLN A 236 -4.84 1.18 -3.92
N PHE A 237 -5.21 0.55 -2.80
CA PHE A 237 -6.53 0.00 -2.62
C PHE A 237 -7.61 1.09 -2.72
N ALA A 238 -7.38 2.26 -2.12
CA ALA A 238 -8.30 3.39 -2.26
C ALA A 238 -8.41 3.86 -3.71
N VAL A 239 -7.31 3.95 -4.45
CA VAL A 239 -7.34 4.26 -5.89
C VAL A 239 -8.11 3.19 -6.67
N MET A 240 -7.88 1.91 -6.40
CA MET A 240 -8.60 0.82 -7.07
C MET A 240 -10.12 0.93 -6.88
N LEU A 241 -10.59 1.31 -5.69
CA LEU A 241 -12.01 1.49 -5.41
C LEU A 241 -12.65 2.57 -6.30
N THR A 242 -11.89 3.52 -6.83
CA THR A 242 -12.41 4.53 -7.77
C THR A 242 -12.86 3.95 -9.11
N SER A 243 -12.47 2.71 -9.44
CA SER A 243 -12.81 2.05 -10.71
C SER A 243 -14.32 1.83 -10.92
N VAL A 244 -15.13 1.89 -9.87
CA VAL A 244 -16.61 1.81 -9.95
C VAL A 244 -17.30 3.18 -9.99
N CYS A 245 -16.52 4.27 -10.03
CA CYS A 245 -17.04 5.64 -10.12
C CYS A 245 -17.10 6.14 -11.57
N ASP A 246 -18.20 6.81 -11.93
CA ASP A 246 -18.32 7.67 -13.11
C ASP A 246 -17.48 8.95 -12.96
N ARG A 247 -17.45 9.52 -11.75
CA ARG A 247 -16.65 10.71 -11.42
C ARG A 247 -16.08 10.61 -10.01
N VAL A 248 -14.87 11.13 -9.82
CA VAL A 248 -14.21 11.27 -8.51
C VAL A 248 -13.93 12.75 -8.24
N HIS A 249 -14.42 13.26 -7.11
CA HIS A 249 -14.17 14.62 -6.64
C HIS A 249 -13.01 14.66 -5.64
N SER A 250 -12.97 13.74 -4.69
CA SER A 250 -11.89 13.60 -3.73
C SER A 250 -11.81 12.21 -3.14
N ILE A 251 -10.61 11.82 -2.71
CA ILE A 251 -10.34 10.57 -2.01
C ILE A 251 -9.64 10.87 -0.68
N SER A 252 -10.04 10.18 0.38
CA SER A 252 -9.36 10.25 1.66
C SER A 252 -9.11 8.87 2.25
N VAL A 253 -7.93 8.69 2.85
CA VAL A 253 -7.53 7.49 3.58
C VAL A 253 -7.16 7.93 4.99
N THR A 254 -7.95 7.53 5.98
CA THR A 254 -7.68 7.80 7.39
C THR A 254 -7.31 6.51 8.10
N GLU A 255 -6.09 6.43 8.62
CA GLU A 255 -5.70 5.45 9.62
C GLU A 255 -6.00 6.01 11.02
N SER A 256 -6.62 5.22 11.88
CA SER A 256 -6.82 5.58 13.27
C SER A 256 -6.61 4.40 14.21
N ALA A 257 -5.79 4.59 15.25
CA ALA A 257 -5.39 3.52 16.14
C ALA A 257 -5.03 4.02 17.55
N ASP A 258 -5.28 3.15 18.53
CA ASP A 258 -4.64 3.25 19.84
C ASP A 258 -3.25 2.61 19.73
N VAL A 259 -2.21 3.40 20.00
CA VAL A 259 -0.81 2.99 19.84
C VAL A 259 -0.12 2.69 21.18
N SER A 260 -0.87 2.57 22.28
CA SER A 260 -0.34 2.25 23.63
C SER A 260 0.40 0.90 23.70
N SER A 261 0.12 -0.03 22.78
CA SER A 261 0.82 -1.32 22.68
C SER A 261 2.12 -1.26 21.86
N TYR A 262 2.41 -0.13 21.21
CA TYR A 262 3.59 0.02 20.37
C TYR A 262 4.77 0.56 21.17
N ASP A 263 5.52 -0.37 21.76
CA ASP A 263 6.75 -0.07 22.51
C ASP A 263 7.87 0.42 21.58
N SER A 264 8.01 1.75 21.47
CA SER A 264 9.11 2.39 20.76
C SER A 264 9.39 3.79 21.31
N PRO A 265 9.95 3.91 22.53
CA PRO A 265 10.19 5.20 23.17
C PRO A 265 11.07 6.14 22.32
N GLY A 266 11.99 5.59 21.52
CA GLY A 266 12.80 6.36 20.58
C GLY A 266 11.96 7.03 19.48
N ILE A 267 11.04 6.29 18.84
CA ILE A 267 10.15 6.83 17.81
C ILE A 267 9.19 7.85 18.42
N TRP A 268 8.60 7.58 19.58
CA TRP A 268 7.68 8.52 20.22
C TRP A 268 8.33 9.84 20.59
N LYS A 269 9.54 9.79 21.16
CA LYS A 269 10.34 10.99 21.46
C LYS A 269 10.73 11.73 20.20
N MET A 270 11.14 11.01 19.15
CA MET A 270 11.42 11.58 17.84
C MET A 270 10.20 12.33 17.31
N LEU A 271 8.99 11.77 17.37
CA LEU A 271 7.75 12.45 16.94
C LEU A 271 7.29 13.59 17.88
N GLY A 272 8.04 13.92 18.93
CA GLY A 272 7.73 14.98 19.88
C GLY A 272 6.62 14.63 20.89
N TRP A 273 6.30 13.33 21.05
CA TRP A 273 5.35 12.88 22.06
C TRP A 273 5.98 12.88 23.45
N GLY A 274 5.19 13.15 24.48
CA GLY A 274 5.65 13.36 25.86
C GLY A 274 6.22 14.76 26.12
N GLN A 275 6.17 15.67 25.13
CA GLN A 275 6.55 17.07 25.27
C GLN A 275 5.31 17.99 25.28
N PRO A 276 5.41 19.22 25.82
CA PRO A 276 4.36 20.23 25.66
C PRO A 276 4.09 20.54 24.18
N VAL A 277 2.86 20.97 23.87
CA VAL A 277 2.53 21.48 22.53
C VAL A 277 3.36 22.74 22.24
N GLY A 278 3.96 22.80 21.05
CA GLY A 278 4.80 23.92 20.62
C GLY A 278 6.26 23.84 21.10
N ALA A 279 6.70 22.70 21.65
CA ALA A 279 8.10 22.48 21.97
C ALA A 279 8.99 22.64 20.73
N GLU A 280 10.22 23.13 20.92
CA GLU A 280 11.16 23.36 19.82
C GLU A 280 11.42 22.05 19.05
N GLY A 281 11.33 22.13 17.71
CA GLY A 281 11.51 20.97 16.83
C GLY A 281 10.34 19.97 16.79
N GLN A 282 9.25 20.18 17.53
CA GLN A 282 8.10 19.26 17.53
C GLN A 282 7.46 19.08 16.15
N ASN A 283 7.41 20.14 15.34
CA ASN A 283 6.90 20.06 13.96
C ASN A 283 7.94 19.55 12.94
N LEU A 284 9.24 19.77 13.18
CA LEU A 284 10.32 19.34 12.26
C LEU A 284 10.33 17.82 12.06
N HIS A 285 9.98 17.07 13.11
CA HIS A 285 9.90 15.61 13.04
C HIS A 285 8.64 15.10 12.35
N VAL A 286 7.59 15.91 12.30
CA VAL A 286 6.40 15.59 11.48
C VAL A 286 6.68 15.90 10.01
N GLU A 287 7.49 16.92 9.74
CA GLU A 287 7.97 17.23 8.40
C GLU A 287 8.87 16.12 7.83
N SER A 288 9.76 15.52 8.62
CA SER A 288 10.58 14.40 8.14
C SER A 288 9.75 13.17 7.76
N VAL A 289 8.75 12.81 8.57
CA VAL A 289 7.81 11.72 8.22
C VAL A 289 6.88 12.13 7.07
N SER A 290 6.67 13.42 6.84
CA SER A 290 5.82 13.91 5.74
C SER A 290 6.38 13.57 4.36
N GLU A 291 7.68 13.35 4.22
CA GLU A 291 8.31 12.94 2.95
C GLU A 291 7.64 11.67 2.40
N PHE A 292 7.41 10.67 3.25
CA PHE A 292 6.85 9.38 2.85
C PHE A 292 5.36 9.46 2.50
N PHE A 293 4.60 10.31 3.20
CA PHE A 293 3.18 10.53 2.88
C PHE A 293 3.00 11.36 1.62
N ARG A 294 3.91 12.30 1.34
CA ARG A 294 3.93 13.05 0.08
C ARG A 294 4.22 12.13 -1.11
N ASP A 295 5.08 11.14 -0.94
CA ASP A 295 5.28 10.05 -1.89
C ASP A 295 3.97 9.26 -2.15
N GLY A 296 3.21 8.97 -1.10
CA GLY A 296 1.88 8.36 -1.20
C GLY A 296 0.89 9.24 -1.98
N LEU A 297 0.88 10.56 -1.75
CA LEU A 297 0.08 11.51 -2.52
C LEU A 297 0.44 11.49 -4.00
N ASP A 298 1.73 11.54 -4.32
CA ASP A 298 2.22 11.52 -5.70
C ASP A 298 1.83 10.22 -6.39
N SER A 299 1.99 9.08 -5.72
CA SER A 299 1.63 7.77 -6.26
C SER A 299 0.13 7.63 -6.53
N MET A 300 -0.73 8.18 -5.66
CA MET A 300 -2.18 8.21 -5.91
C MET A 300 -2.56 9.19 -7.03
N ALA A 301 -1.90 10.36 -7.09
CA ALA A 301 -2.16 11.37 -8.11
C ALA A 301 -1.79 10.86 -9.50
N GLU A 302 -0.63 10.22 -9.64
CA GLU A 302 -0.17 9.57 -10.87
C GLU A 302 -1.18 8.52 -11.36
N ALA A 303 -1.65 7.66 -10.46
CA ALA A 303 -2.64 6.63 -10.79
C ALA A 303 -4.01 7.19 -11.22
N LEU A 304 -4.36 8.39 -10.75
CA LEU A 304 -5.59 9.10 -11.11
C LEU A 304 -5.41 10.06 -12.29
N GLY A 305 -4.20 10.18 -12.86
CA GLY A 305 -3.89 11.14 -13.91
C GLY A 305 -4.01 12.61 -13.46
N LEU A 306 -3.71 12.89 -12.19
CA LEU A 306 -3.79 14.21 -11.58
C LEU A 306 -2.41 14.83 -11.42
N GLU A 307 -2.29 16.11 -11.78
CA GLU A 307 -1.19 16.97 -11.38
C GLU A 307 -1.59 17.72 -10.11
N LEU A 308 -0.75 17.68 -9.07
CA LEU A 308 -1.00 18.37 -7.81
C LEU A 308 -0.29 19.74 -7.82
N ASP A 309 -1.05 20.80 -7.57
CA ASP A 309 -0.54 22.17 -7.46
C ASP A 309 0.31 22.35 -6.18
N GLU A 310 -0.12 21.70 -5.09
CA GLU A 310 0.45 21.88 -3.75
C GLU A 310 0.30 20.58 -2.94
N LYS A 311 1.29 20.28 -2.10
CA LYS A 311 1.19 19.28 -1.04
C LYS A 311 1.28 19.96 0.32
N ARG A 312 0.21 19.91 1.10
CA ARG A 312 0.10 20.61 2.40
C ARG A 312 -0.03 19.65 3.57
N THR A 313 0.78 19.85 4.60
CA THR A 313 0.69 19.10 5.87
C THR A 313 -0.04 19.94 6.92
N VAL A 314 -0.98 19.32 7.64
CA VAL A 314 -1.66 19.88 8.82
C VAL A 314 -1.48 18.92 9.97
N VAL A 315 -1.05 19.43 11.12
CA VAL A 315 -0.81 18.64 12.33
C VAL A 315 -1.60 19.22 13.48
N GLU A 316 -2.33 18.35 14.16
CA GLU A 316 -3.07 18.68 15.37
C GLU A 316 -2.64 17.74 16.49
N TYR A 317 -2.51 18.28 17.70
CA TYR A 317 -2.06 17.54 18.86
C TYR A 317 -3.20 17.31 19.84
N SER A 318 -3.12 16.18 20.53
CA SER A 318 -3.96 15.82 21.66
C SER A 318 -3.07 15.60 22.87
N VAL A 319 -3.44 16.18 24.01
CA VAL A 319 -2.65 16.13 25.23
C VAL A 319 -3.27 15.22 26.29
N ALA A 320 -2.43 14.63 27.13
CA ALA A 320 -2.89 13.79 28.24
C ALA A 320 -3.57 14.65 29.32
N ARG A 321 -4.81 14.32 29.73
CA ARG A 321 -5.49 15.03 30.83
C ARG A 321 -4.94 14.65 32.21
N ASN A 322 -4.36 13.45 32.30
CA ASN A 322 -3.70 12.89 33.47
C ASN A 322 -2.37 12.25 33.02
N ASP A 323 -1.50 11.89 33.97
CA ASP A 323 -0.30 11.13 33.64
C ASP A 323 -0.70 9.76 33.06
N ILE A 324 -0.05 9.36 31.95
CA ILE A 324 -0.21 8.05 31.32
C ILE A 324 1.09 7.28 31.56
N GLU A 325 1.00 6.17 32.29
CA GLU A 325 2.12 5.28 32.56
C GLU A 325 2.03 4.03 31.69
N LEU A 326 2.94 3.90 30.71
CA LEU A 326 3.11 2.69 29.92
C LEU A 326 4.42 1.99 30.32
N PRO A 327 4.55 0.67 30.12
CA PRO A 327 5.76 -0.09 30.50
C PRO A 327 7.07 0.45 29.91
N PHE A 328 7.01 1.20 28.80
CA PHE A 328 8.17 1.70 28.08
C PHE A 328 8.35 3.23 28.13
N MET A 329 7.32 3.99 28.53
CA MET A 329 7.33 5.45 28.55
C MET A 329 6.19 6.03 29.38
N THR A 330 6.46 7.13 30.09
CA THR A 330 5.45 7.94 30.77
C THR A 330 5.16 9.20 29.97
N PHE A 331 3.89 9.56 29.85
CA PHE A 331 3.42 10.83 29.28
C PHE A 331 2.82 11.68 30.40
N PRO A 332 3.52 12.72 30.88
CA PRO A 332 2.99 13.60 31.90
C PRO A 332 1.72 14.33 31.44
N LYS A 333 0.86 14.68 32.39
CA LYS A 333 -0.31 15.54 32.16
C LYS A 333 0.08 16.81 31.40
N GLY A 334 -0.72 17.16 30.39
CA GLY A 334 -0.54 18.34 29.56
C GLY A 334 0.49 18.18 28.42
N THR A 335 1.13 17.01 28.31
CA THR A 335 2.04 16.71 27.20
C THR A 335 1.34 15.96 26.08
N VAL A 336 1.92 16.02 24.87
CA VAL A 336 1.41 15.35 23.67
C VAL A 336 1.38 13.84 23.88
N ALA A 337 0.19 13.26 23.77
CA ALA A 337 -0.05 11.82 23.82
C ALA A 337 -0.97 11.36 22.69
N GLY A 338 -1.30 12.25 21.75
CA GLY A 338 -1.96 11.91 20.51
C GLY A 338 -1.66 12.93 19.42
N GLN A 339 -1.74 12.47 18.18
CA GLN A 339 -1.45 13.28 17.01
C GLN A 339 -2.42 12.95 15.87
N ARG A 340 -2.94 13.99 15.24
CA ARG A 340 -3.68 13.93 13.99
C ARG A 340 -2.90 14.66 12.91
N SER A 341 -2.24 13.90 12.05
CA SER A 341 -1.49 14.42 10.91
C SER A 341 -2.28 14.17 9.64
N THR A 342 -2.52 15.22 8.84
CA THR A 342 -3.18 15.13 7.53
C THR A 342 -2.28 15.72 6.45
N TRP A 343 -2.08 14.96 5.38
CA TRP A 343 -1.37 15.37 4.18
C TRP A 343 -2.37 15.51 3.04
N HIS A 344 -2.47 16.72 2.48
CA HIS A 344 -3.37 17.04 1.37
C HIS A 344 -2.58 17.16 0.08
N GLY A 345 -2.99 16.42 -0.95
CA GLY A 345 -2.71 16.74 -2.35
C GLY A 345 -3.78 17.70 -2.85
N ILE A 346 -3.37 18.90 -3.25
CA ILE A 346 -4.26 19.98 -3.69
C ILE A 346 -4.17 20.10 -5.20
N ALA A 347 -5.32 20.17 -5.86
CA ALA A 347 -5.43 20.46 -7.29
C ALA A 347 -6.64 21.36 -7.54
N GLY A 348 -6.48 22.39 -8.36
CA GLY A 348 -7.50 23.43 -8.58
C GLY A 348 -7.86 24.19 -7.30
N GLY A 349 -6.89 24.41 -6.40
CA GLY A 349 -7.07 25.16 -5.16
C GLY A 349 -7.87 24.45 -4.05
N ARG A 350 -8.15 23.15 -4.18
CA ARG A 350 -8.82 22.34 -3.14
C ARG A 350 -8.12 21.00 -2.91
N PRO A 351 -8.21 20.40 -1.70
CA PRO A 351 -7.76 19.03 -1.49
C PRO A 351 -8.53 18.04 -2.37
N VAL A 352 -7.82 17.25 -3.14
CA VAL A 352 -8.35 16.15 -3.97
C VAL A 352 -7.95 14.78 -3.43
N ILE A 353 -6.79 14.69 -2.77
CA ILE A 353 -6.30 13.48 -2.11
C ILE A 353 -5.94 13.85 -0.68
N SER A 354 -6.37 13.07 0.31
CA SER A 354 -6.02 13.30 1.72
C SER A 354 -5.59 12.01 2.40
N LEU A 355 -4.37 11.99 2.92
CA LEU A 355 -3.88 10.92 3.80
C LEU A 355 -3.92 11.43 5.23
N ARG A 356 -4.47 10.65 6.16
CA ARG A 356 -4.59 11.05 7.56
C ARG A 356 -4.17 9.92 8.48
N ILE A 357 -3.42 10.28 9.51
CA ILE A 357 -3.13 9.44 10.67
C ILE A 357 -3.75 10.09 11.90
N VAL A 358 -4.47 9.29 12.69
CA VAL A 358 -4.99 9.65 14.00
C VAL A 358 -4.50 8.61 15.00
N TRP A 359 -3.40 8.92 15.69
CA TRP A 359 -2.84 8.04 16.70
C TRP A 359 -3.00 8.65 18.08
N GLN A 360 -3.34 7.81 19.06
CA GLN A 360 -3.48 8.20 20.45
C GLN A 360 -2.84 7.13 21.35
N MET A 361 -2.11 7.55 22.38
CA MET A 361 -1.87 6.71 23.53
C MET A 361 -3.18 6.58 24.28
N GLY A 362 -3.57 5.37 24.65
CA GLY A 362 -4.74 5.13 25.48
C GLY A 362 -4.81 6.05 26.72
N GLY A 363 -6.00 6.19 27.28
CA GLY A 363 -6.26 7.11 28.39
C GLY A 363 -7.16 8.27 27.98
N ASP A 364 -7.28 9.25 28.88
CA ASP A 364 -8.14 10.42 28.71
C ASP A 364 -7.35 11.58 28.10
N LEU A 365 -7.65 11.92 26.84
CA LEU A 365 -6.94 12.94 26.07
C LEU A 365 -7.84 14.13 25.70
N ASP A 366 -7.22 15.29 25.44
CA ASP A 366 -7.88 16.52 24.99
C ASP A 366 -7.17 17.17 23.79
N PRO A 367 -7.83 17.32 22.63
CA PRO A 367 -9.13 16.74 22.29
C PRO A 367 -9.06 15.22 22.10
N GLY A 368 -10.04 14.47 22.63
CA GLY A 368 -10.23 13.06 22.28
C GLY A 368 -10.76 12.90 20.85
N TRP A 369 -10.26 11.91 20.10
CA TRP A 369 -10.74 11.60 18.75
C TRP A 369 -11.33 10.20 18.71
N PRO A 370 -12.40 9.96 17.94
CA PRO A 370 -12.88 8.60 17.71
C PRO A 370 -11.85 7.80 16.92
N LEU A 371 -11.63 6.54 17.30
CA LEU A 371 -10.70 5.62 16.65
C LEU A 371 -11.46 4.44 16.06
N ASP A 372 -11.29 4.21 14.76
CA ASP A 372 -11.85 3.05 14.06
C ASP A 372 -11.05 1.77 14.28
N GLN A 373 -9.84 1.86 14.82
CA GLN A 373 -8.89 0.74 14.97
C GLN A 373 -8.62 0.06 13.62
N GLY A 374 -8.13 0.85 12.66
CA GLY A 374 -7.91 0.44 11.29
C GLY A 374 -7.93 1.62 10.32
N TYR A 375 -8.44 1.37 9.12
CA TYR A 375 -8.47 2.35 8.03
C TYR A 375 -9.90 2.63 7.60
N ARG A 376 -10.16 3.90 7.29
CA ARG A 376 -11.37 4.38 6.64
C ARG A 376 -11.01 5.04 5.32
N ILE A 377 -11.64 4.59 4.25
CA ILE A 377 -11.51 5.20 2.93
C ILE A 377 -12.84 5.86 2.58
N GLU A 378 -12.81 7.13 2.25
CA GLU A 378 -13.97 7.88 1.75
C GLU A 378 -13.64 8.43 0.38
N ILE A 379 -14.47 8.12 -0.61
CA ILE A 379 -14.39 8.66 -1.97
C ILE A 379 -15.67 9.46 -2.19
N GLU A 380 -15.50 10.76 -2.39
CA GLU A 380 -16.59 11.61 -2.85
C GLU A 380 -16.60 11.59 -4.37
N GLY A 381 -17.68 11.08 -4.94
CA GLY A 381 -17.78 10.74 -6.35
C GLY A 381 -19.21 10.36 -6.73
N GLU A 382 -19.36 9.81 -7.93
CA GLU A 382 -20.61 9.19 -8.39
C GLU A 382 -20.32 7.71 -8.72
N PRO A 383 -20.71 6.74 -7.87
CA PRO A 383 -21.27 6.94 -6.54
C PRO A 383 -20.22 7.39 -5.51
N ALA A 384 -20.68 7.89 -4.37
CA ALA A 384 -19.84 8.04 -3.18
C ALA A 384 -19.57 6.66 -2.54
N ILE A 385 -18.36 6.45 -2.05
CA ILE A 385 -17.91 5.17 -1.48
C ILE A 385 -17.36 5.41 -0.08
N SER A 386 -17.84 4.65 0.90
CA SER A 386 -17.27 4.55 2.24
C SER A 386 -16.84 3.11 2.50
N THR A 387 -15.58 2.91 2.90
CA THR A 387 -15.00 1.60 3.19
C THR A 387 -14.29 1.63 4.54
N ARG A 388 -14.57 0.62 5.37
CA ARG A 388 -13.81 0.35 6.60
C ARG A 388 -12.98 -0.91 6.42
N PHE A 389 -11.68 -0.80 6.67
CA PHE A 389 -10.73 -1.91 6.62
C PHE A 389 -10.11 -2.11 8.01
N GLU A 390 -10.27 -3.31 8.55
CA GLU A 390 -9.83 -3.65 9.92
C GLU A 390 -8.91 -4.85 9.89
N LEU A 391 -7.79 -4.77 10.63
CA LEU A 391 -6.92 -5.90 10.88
C LEU A 391 -7.42 -6.65 12.12
N LYS A 392 -7.89 -7.88 11.93
CA LYS A 392 -8.50 -8.70 12.99
C LYS A 392 -7.70 -9.96 13.22
N GLN A 393 -7.65 -10.37 14.48
CA GLN A 393 -7.18 -11.72 14.81
C GLN A 393 -8.10 -12.75 14.13
N PRO A 394 -7.54 -13.83 13.57
CA PRO A 394 -8.30 -14.98 13.11
C PRO A 394 -9.18 -15.52 14.24
N LYS A 395 -10.40 -15.94 13.90
CA LYS A 395 -11.34 -16.52 14.88
C LYS A 395 -10.89 -17.90 15.39
N GLN A 396 -10.19 -18.66 14.54
CA GLN A 396 -9.70 -19.98 14.87
C GLN A 396 -8.37 -19.86 15.64
N ALA A 397 -8.31 -20.50 16.80
CA ALA A 397 -7.11 -20.57 17.62
C ALA A 397 -5.95 -21.24 16.86
N GLY A 398 -4.74 -20.75 17.09
CA GLY A 398 -3.51 -21.29 16.49
C GLY A 398 -3.21 -20.82 15.06
N LEU A 399 -4.12 -20.11 14.38
CA LEU A 399 -3.84 -19.57 13.03
C LEU A 399 -2.94 -18.33 13.03
N SER A 400 -2.98 -17.53 14.10
CA SER A 400 -2.15 -16.35 14.23
C SER A 400 -0.91 -16.66 15.06
N ARG A 401 0.26 -16.25 14.54
CA ARG A 401 1.51 -16.20 15.30
C ARG A 401 1.65 -14.88 16.08
N GLU A 402 0.74 -13.94 15.89
CA GLU A 402 0.81 -12.63 16.53
C GLU A 402 -0.10 -12.60 17.77
N PRO A 403 0.45 -12.36 18.97
CA PRO A 403 -0.34 -12.35 20.20
C PRO A 403 -1.28 -11.12 20.31
N HIS A 404 -0.93 -10.02 19.63
CA HIS A 404 -1.63 -8.74 19.72
C HIS A 404 -1.88 -8.14 18.34
N THR A 405 -2.88 -7.27 18.23
CA THR A 405 -3.28 -6.58 16.99
C THR A 405 -2.15 -5.76 16.37
N MET A 406 -1.25 -5.19 17.19
CA MET A 406 -0.07 -4.47 16.69
C MET A 406 0.86 -5.38 15.87
N GLY A 407 0.97 -6.65 16.23
CA GLY A 407 1.71 -7.64 15.44
C GLY A 407 1.11 -7.84 14.06
N LEU A 408 -0.23 -7.79 13.95
CA LEU A 408 -0.93 -7.85 12.66
C LEU A 408 -0.63 -6.63 11.79
N ALA A 409 -0.45 -5.44 12.39
CA ALA A 409 -0.04 -4.25 11.65
C ALA A 409 1.37 -4.45 11.07
N TRP A 410 2.33 -5.02 11.82
CA TRP A 410 3.67 -5.32 11.29
C TRP A 410 3.64 -6.35 10.16
N VAL A 411 2.78 -7.38 10.27
CA VAL A 411 2.53 -8.32 9.17
C VAL A 411 1.97 -7.57 7.95
N ALA A 412 0.91 -6.78 8.13
CA ALA A 412 0.26 -6.03 7.06
C ALA A 412 1.21 -5.02 6.38
N THR A 413 2.21 -4.49 7.10
CA THR A 413 3.27 -3.65 6.51
C THR A 413 4.24 -4.46 5.67
N ALA A 414 4.65 -5.65 6.12
CA ALA A 414 5.63 -6.48 5.40
C ALA A 414 5.04 -7.17 4.16
N MET A 415 3.79 -7.64 4.23
CA MET A 415 3.27 -8.56 3.22
C MET A 415 3.14 -7.96 1.80
N PRO A 416 2.74 -6.69 1.61
CA PRO A 416 2.67 -6.10 0.27
C PRO A 416 4.01 -6.14 -0.46
N THR A 417 5.13 -5.93 0.23
CA THR A 417 6.47 -5.98 -0.38
C THR A 417 6.94 -7.40 -0.62
N ILE A 418 6.71 -8.32 0.33
CA ILE A 418 7.09 -9.74 0.16
C ILE A 418 6.33 -10.39 -0.99
N ASN A 419 5.01 -10.19 -1.06
CA ASN A 419 4.18 -10.74 -2.13
C ASN A 419 4.48 -10.10 -3.50
N ALA A 420 5.14 -8.94 -3.53
CA ALA A 420 5.56 -8.29 -4.77
C ALA A 420 6.86 -8.87 -5.35
N ILE A 421 7.68 -9.59 -4.56
CA ILE A 421 9.02 -10.07 -4.97
C ILE A 421 9.00 -10.74 -6.35
N PRO A 422 8.13 -11.73 -6.64
CA PRO A 422 8.12 -12.36 -7.96
C PRO A 422 7.86 -11.38 -9.10
N ALA A 423 6.97 -10.40 -8.90
CA ALA A 423 6.63 -9.40 -9.91
C ALA A 423 7.76 -8.40 -10.13
N VAL A 424 8.39 -7.94 -9.04
CA VAL A 424 9.53 -7.02 -9.05
C VAL A 424 10.72 -7.66 -9.74
N CYS A 425 11.08 -8.90 -9.42
CA CYS A 425 12.18 -9.61 -10.11
C CYS A 425 11.99 -9.76 -11.63
N ARG A 426 10.75 -9.61 -12.14
CA ARG A 426 10.42 -9.66 -13.57
C ARG A 426 10.18 -8.30 -14.20
N ALA A 427 10.18 -7.23 -13.40
CA ALA A 427 9.92 -5.89 -13.89
C ALA A 427 11.09 -5.36 -14.72
N ALA A 428 10.83 -4.32 -15.52
CA ALA A 428 11.88 -3.61 -16.21
C ALA A 428 12.79 -2.87 -15.20
N PRO A 429 14.09 -2.68 -15.52
CA PRO A 429 14.99 -1.99 -14.60
C PRO A 429 14.58 -0.54 -14.29
N GLY A 430 14.73 -0.15 -13.02
CA GLY A 430 14.35 1.18 -12.51
C GLY A 430 13.46 1.13 -11.27
N VAL A 431 12.94 2.29 -10.87
CA VAL A 431 11.93 2.39 -9.81
C VAL A 431 10.57 1.94 -10.35
N CYS A 432 9.98 0.93 -9.71
CA CYS A 432 8.65 0.43 -10.03
C CYS A 432 7.60 1.03 -9.10
N SER A 433 6.43 1.34 -9.67
CA SER A 433 5.23 1.72 -8.95
C SER A 433 4.20 0.59 -8.95
N TYR A 434 3.09 0.78 -8.24
CA TYR A 434 1.93 -0.13 -8.32
C TYR A 434 1.25 -0.13 -9.70
N LEU A 435 1.54 0.83 -10.57
CA LEU A 435 1.04 0.87 -11.95
C LEU A 435 1.86 0.00 -12.90
N ASP A 436 3.12 -0.26 -12.55
CA ASP A 436 4.06 -1.05 -13.36
C ASP A 436 3.97 -2.55 -13.06
N LEU A 437 3.37 -2.91 -11.93
CA LEU A 437 3.26 -4.28 -11.44
C LEU A 437 1.84 -4.83 -11.66
N PRO A 438 1.68 -6.15 -11.90
CA PRO A 438 0.38 -6.78 -11.83
C PRO A 438 -0.21 -6.64 -10.42
N PRO A 439 -1.54 -6.83 -10.24
CA PRO A 439 -2.16 -6.84 -8.93
C PRO A 439 -1.42 -7.77 -7.96
N ILE A 440 -0.85 -7.20 -6.90
CA ILE A 440 -0.09 -7.94 -5.89
C ILE A 440 -1.09 -8.74 -5.05
N CYS A 441 -0.96 -10.06 -5.08
CA CYS A 441 -1.82 -11.01 -4.38
C CYS A 441 -0.97 -11.97 -3.54
N ALA A 442 -1.58 -12.59 -2.52
CA ALA A 442 -0.97 -13.65 -1.73
C ALA A 442 -1.00 -14.99 -2.49
N SER A 443 -0.36 -15.02 -3.67
CA SER A 443 -0.32 -16.18 -4.56
C SER A 443 0.33 -17.37 -3.86
N ASN A 444 -0.24 -18.57 -4.04
CA ASN A 444 0.25 -19.83 -3.45
C ASN A 444 0.27 -19.88 -1.91
N LEU A 445 -0.32 -18.91 -1.21
CA LEU A 445 -0.36 -18.85 0.26
C LEU A 445 -1.68 -19.36 0.87
N VAL A 446 -2.59 -19.90 0.05
CA VAL A 446 -3.79 -20.59 0.55
C VAL A 446 -3.36 -21.97 1.08
N ARG A 447 -3.29 -22.11 2.41
CA ARG A 447 -2.99 -23.40 3.07
C ARG A 447 -4.27 -24.23 3.17
N LEU A 448 -4.33 -25.30 2.39
CA LEU A 448 -5.33 -26.36 2.56
C LEU A 448 -4.83 -27.28 3.68
N ALA A 449 -5.66 -27.47 4.71
CA ALA A 449 -5.31 -28.09 5.99
C ALA A 449 -4.59 -29.44 5.90
#